data_AF-D9Q1L0-F1
#
_entry.id   AF-D9Q1L0-F1
#
_cell.length_a   1.000
_cell.length_b   1.000
_cell.length_c   1.000
_cell.angle_alpha   90.00
_cell.angle_beta   90.00
_cell.angle_gamma   90.00
#
_symmetry.space_group_name_H-M   'P 1'
#
loop_
_entity.id
_entity.type
_entity.pdbx_description
1 polymer ?
#
loop_
_entity_poly.entity_id
_entity_poly.type
_entity_poly.pdbx_seq_one_letter_code
_entity_poly.pdbx_strand_id
1 'polypeptide(L)'
;MVSEEVKERLRRVRQMAAHYRSLGADPMSLAAGCSVKVDLLRVVYPAMKSLRSRLGESIEIAEREDADVFVGDHNDLEVVRAVSPLGTEFEPSRRLSRPARAAVLIQAYQLNAESPEKFAASVEPAYRSLAKCAPRIRIGKGHSIVTPFREDEFILADLVSSGKGDEFIAINNDTMHIIDPTQDPLDIRQVSGALSNALNDLFVIGVHRGLMIAPVINAPSQDLKERLIENAREFSKSIGAEVLDVPGPGRGRLLMGATVMGYSDRQPPQFHDRVRPGMKVIATRPLGELAPITTYLTAAIDESVVDELEAEGISFDELERLKEQAVNIISSPNRAAAEVIEKYLPAFGEEYSPDEHIAATTDVTGPGIYVVKELADLSRTTIRIDQFPLLFPEIARFATEHFIMPNATAGTNGGFIIIAPEQVADDIVRDLRSRGYSPSIIGEVVAKGTPKVIAPRDISYYIYDEAILSELGAGGA
;
A
#
# COMPACT_ATOMS: atom_id res chain seq x y z
N MET A 1 28.22 18.69 -18.23
CA MET A 1 27.42 19.42 -19.24
C MET A 1 26.53 18.39 -19.91
N VAL A 2 25.27 18.36 -19.49
CA VAL A 2 24.24 17.44 -20.01
C VAL A 2 24.15 17.49 -21.54
N SER A 3 24.14 16.32 -22.17
CA SER A 3 24.02 16.19 -23.63
C SER A 3 22.67 16.71 -24.16
N GLU A 4 22.62 17.17 -25.42
CA GLU A 4 21.36 17.66 -26.02
C GLU A 4 20.29 16.56 -26.11
N GLU A 5 20.70 15.30 -26.25
CA GLU A 5 19.79 14.15 -26.24
C GLU A 5 19.11 13.97 -24.88
N VAL A 6 19.88 14.05 -23.79
CA VAL A 6 19.34 13.97 -22.43
C VAL A 6 18.43 15.16 -22.14
N LYS A 7 18.82 16.37 -22.54
CA LYS A 7 17.95 17.55 -22.39
C LYS A 7 16.60 17.38 -23.09
N GLU A 8 16.58 16.80 -24.29
CA GLU A 8 15.34 16.55 -25.01
C GLU A 8 14.46 15.51 -24.30
N ARG A 9 15.06 14.46 -23.74
CA ARG A 9 14.35 13.50 -22.87
C ARG A 9 13.72 14.20 -21.65
N LEU A 10 14.49 15.01 -20.93
CA LEU A 10 14.00 15.75 -19.76
C LEU A 10 12.90 16.76 -20.12
N ARG A 11 12.92 17.35 -21.33
CA ARG A 11 11.83 18.19 -21.82
C ARG A 11 10.54 17.39 -22.03
N ARG A 12 10.62 16.17 -22.58
CA ARG A 12 9.45 15.29 -22.71
C ARG A 12 8.84 14.92 -21.36
N VAL A 13 9.67 14.63 -20.36
CA VAL A 13 9.21 14.38 -18.99
C VAL A 13 8.47 15.61 -18.43
N ARG A 14 9.02 16.81 -18.59
CA ARG A 14 8.37 18.06 -18.16
C ARG A 14 7.02 18.29 -18.86
N GLN A 15 6.92 17.98 -20.16
CA GLN A 15 5.67 18.05 -20.90
C GLN A 15 4.63 17.05 -20.38
N MET A 16 5.05 15.80 -20.13
CA MET A 16 4.16 14.78 -19.57
C MET A 16 3.69 15.13 -18.16
N ALA A 17 4.59 15.63 -17.30
CA ALA A 17 4.22 16.13 -15.98
C ALA A 17 3.21 17.28 -16.05
N ALA A 18 3.33 18.17 -17.04
CA ALA A 18 2.35 19.22 -17.27
C ALA A 18 0.99 18.66 -17.76
N HIS A 19 1.02 17.59 -18.57
CA HIS A 19 -0.19 16.87 -18.97
C HIS A 19 -0.89 16.24 -17.76
N TYR A 20 -0.18 15.52 -16.89
CA TYR A 20 -0.78 14.99 -15.66
C TYR A 20 -1.36 16.07 -14.74
N ARG A 21 -0.70 17.23 -14.63
CA ARG A 21 -1.25 18.38 -13.89
C ARG A 21 -2.57 18.88 -14.46
N SER A 22 -2.75 18.86 -15.78
CA SER A 22 -4.05 19.20 -16.38
C SER A 22 -5.12 18.14 -16.13
N LEU A 23 -4.71 16.89 -15.89
CA LEU A 23 -5.58 15.81 -15.41
C LEU A 23 -5.83 15.86 -13.90
N GLY A 24 -5.12 16.75 -13.19
CA GLY A 24 -5.30 17.03 -11.78
C GLY A 24 -4.50 16.16 -10.81
N ALA A 25 -3.51 15.44 -11.31
CA ALA A 25 -2.46 14.83 -10.51
C ALA A 25 -1.20 15.69 -10.67
N ASP A 26 -0.45 15.97 -9.60
CA ASP A 26 0.77 16.79 -9.69
C ASP A 26 2.04 15.97 -9.44
N PRO A 27 2.64 15.35 -10.46
CA PRO A 27 3.77 14.45 -10.29
C PRO A 27 5.03 15.05 -9.67
N MET A 28 5.12 16.38 -9.61
CA MET A 28 6.31 17.09 -9.12
C MET A 28 6.14 17.56 -7.67
N SER A 29 4.90 17.72 -7.19
CA SER A 29 4.60 17.81 -5.75
C SER A 29 4.66 16.45 -5.06
N LEU A 30 4.58 15.39 -5.86
CA LEU A 30 4.55 14.00 -5.46
C LEU A 30 5.98 13.46 -5.54
N ALA A 31 6.66 13.29 -4.41
CA ALA A 31 7.63 12.20 -4.35
C ALA A 31 6.87 10.94 -4.81
N ALA A 32 7.31 10.33 -5.91
CA ALA A 32 6.58 9.23 -6.56
C ALA A 32 6.17 8.20 -5.51
N GLY A 33 4.86 7.99 -5.31
CA GLY A 33 4.32 7.13 -4.26
C GLY A 33 3.24 7.77 -3.38
N CYS A 34 3.04 7.19 -2.19
CA CYS A 34 1.99 7.45 -1.19
C CYS A 34 1.94 8.88 -0.58
N SER A 35 2.54 9.89 -1.21
CA SER A 35 2.71 11.26 -0.69
C SER A 35 1.43 12.10 -0.62
N VAL A 36 0.28 11.57 -1.08
CA VAL A 36 -1.04 12.19 -0.89
C VAL A 36 -1.80 11.67 0.34
N LYS A 37 -1.22 10.79 1.17
CA LYS A 37 -1.91 10.29 2.36
C LYS A 37 -2.10 11.40 3.39
N VAL A 38 -3.28 11.44 4.02
CA VAL A 38 -3.49 12.23 5.24
C VAL A 38 -2.57 11.67 6.33
N ASP A 39 -1.92 12.55 7.11
CA ASP A 39 -1.04 12.13 8.20
C ASP A 39 -1.80 11.24 9.21
N LEU A 40 -1.42 9.97 9.26
CA LEU A 40 -2.11 8.96 10.06
C LEU A 40 -1.98 9.25 11.56
N LEU A 41 -0.79 9.63 12.01
CA LEU A 41 -0.47 9.79 13.43
C LEU A 41 -1.02 11.10 13.98
N ARG A 42 -0.90 12.19 13.20
CA ARG A 42 -1.28 13.53 13.65
C ARG A 42 -2.75 13.84 13.39
N VAL A 43 -3.39 13.22 12.40
CA VAL A 43 -4.74 13.59 11.95
C VAL A 43 -5.71 12.41 12.01
N VAL A 44 -5.46 11.33 11.25
CA VAL A 44 -6.46 10.27 11.07
C VAL A 44 -6.74 9.50 12.36
N TYR A 45 -5.73 8.98 13.06
CA TYR A 45 -5.96 8.19 14.27
C TYR A 45 -6.59 9.01 15.41
N PRO A 46 -6.13 10.23 15.71
CA PRO A 46 -6.82 11.08 16.69
C PRO A 46 -8.27 11.39 16.28
N ALA A 47 -8.52 11.66 15.00
CA ALA A 47 -9.87 11.88 14.47
C ALA A 47 -10.77 10.64 14.65
N MET A 48 -10.30 9.46 14.25
CA MET A 48 -11.05 8.21 14.40
C MET A 48 -11.33 7.88 15.86
N LYS A 49 -10.37 8.11 16.76
CA LYS A 49 -10.57 7.95 18.20
C LYS A 49 -11.67 8.86 18.74
N SER A 50 -11.71 10.12 18.30
CA SER A 50 -12.78 11.07 18.63
C SER A 50 -14.14 10.64 18.07
N LEU A 51 -14.17 10.11 16.83
CA LEU A 51 -15.40 9.62 16.21
C LEU A 51 -15.99 8.40 16.91
N ARG A 52 -15.16 7.48 17.42
CA ARG A 52 -15.63 6.27 18.11
C ARG A 52 -16.59 6.55 19.27
N SER A 53 -16.41 7.66 20.00
CA SER A 53 -17.29 8.03 21.11
C SER A 53 -18.57 8.76 20.67
N ARG A 54 -18.60 9.26 19.43
CA ARG A 54 -19.70 10.05 18.85
C ARG A 54 -20.63 9.25 17.95
N LEU A 55 -20.13 8.15 17.39
CA LEU A 55 -20.88 7.23 16.56
C LEU A 55 -21.65 6.26 17.47
N GLY A 56 -22.89 5.95 17.08
CA GLY A 56 -23.74 5.01 17.83
C GLY A 56 -23.29 3.56 17.66
N GLU A 57 -23.94 2.65 18.38
CA GLU A 57 -23.60 1.21 18.42
C GLU A 57 -23.69 0.47 17.06
N SER A 58 -24.30 1.10 16.06
CA SER A 58 -24.43 0.59 14.70
C SER A 58 -23.12 0.62 13.89
N ILE A 59 -22.12 1.42 14.32
CA ILE A 59 -20.81 1.49 13.67
C ILE A 59 -19.70 1.18 14.65
N GLU A 60 -18.82 0.27 14.24
CA GLU A 60 -17.56 -0.05 14.90
C GLU A 60 -16.41 0.37 13.98
N ILE A 61 -15.41 1.09 14.49
CA ILE A 61 -14.18 1.38 13.76
C ILE A 61 -13.11 0.42 14.28
N ALA A 62 -12.55 -0.41 13.42
CA ALA A 62 -11.53 -1.40 13.78
C ALA A 62 -10.17 -0.75 14.10
N GLU A 63 -9.30 -1.51 14.76
CA GLU A 63 -7.88 -1.15 14.91
C GLU A 63 -7.12 -1.34 13.59
N ARG A 64 -5.87 -0.87 13.53
CA ARG A 64 -5.05 -0.90 12.32
C ARG A 64 -4.58 -2.34 12.03
N GLU A 65 -4.88 -2.80 10.81
CA GLU A 65 -4.37 -4.03 10.20
C GLU A 65 -4.12 -3.75 8.70
N ASP A 66 -3.33 -4.59 8.04
CA ASP A 66 -3.05 -4.44 6.59
C ASP A 66 -4.31 -4.69 5.75
N ALA A 67 -5.14 -5.66 6.14
CA ALA A 67 -6.46 -5.92 5.57
C ALA A 67 -7.49 -6.25 6.66
N ASP A 68 -8.77 -5.98 6.40
CA ASP A 68 -9.85 -6.46 7.28
C ASP A 68 -10.12 -7.93 6.98
N VAL A 69 -10.03 -8.77 8.01
CA VAL A 69 -10.25 -10.22 7.92
C VAL A 69 -11.46 -10.61 8.75
N PHE A 70 -12.32 -11.45 8.19
CA PHE A 70 -13.46 -12.02 8.91
C PHE A 70 -13.86 -13.38 8.36
N VAL A 71 -14.56 -14.17 9.18
CA VAL A 71 -15.05 -15.49 8.80
C VAL A 71 -16.39 -15.36 8.06
N GLY A 72 -16.53 -16.07 6.94
CA GLY A 72 -17.77 -16.12 6.16
C GLY A 72 -17.73 -17.18 5.05
N ASP A 73 -18.69 -17.09 4.13
CA ASP A 73 -18.77 -17.91 2.91
C ASP A 73 -18.49 -17.01 1.69
N HIS A 74 -17.43 -17.34 0.94
CA HIS A 74 -17.07 -16.56 -0.25
C HIS A 74 -18.10 -16.64 -1.39
N ASN A 75 -18.96 -17.67 -1.41
CA ASN A 75 -20.00 -17.84 -2.43
C ASN A 75 -21.28 -17.03 -2.14
N ASP A 76 -21.42 -16.52 -0.92
CA ASP A 76 -22.57 -15.71 -0.47
C ASP A 76 -22.11 -14.30 -0.06
N LEU A 77 -21.27 -13.70 -0.91
CA LEU A 77 -20.80 -12.32 -0.76
C LEU A 77 -21.73 -11.32 -1.46
N GLU A 78 -22.20 -10.33 -0.70
CA GLU A 78 -22.96 -9.19 -1.20
C GLU A 78 -22.12 -7.91 -1.03
N VAL A 79 -21.81 -7.24 -2.14
CA VAL A 79 -21.05 -5.99 -2.17
C VAL A 79 -21.94 -4.84 -2.60
N VAL A 80 -21.95 -3.77 -1.81
CA VAL A 80 -22.69 -2.53 -2.11
C VAL A 80 -21.78 -1.33 -1.89
N ARG A 81 -21.56 -0.54 -2.94
CA ARG A 81 -20.80 0.70 -2.85
C ARG A 81 -21.70 1.90 -2.59
N ALA A 82 -21.35 2.67 -1.56
CA ALA A 82 -21.90 3.99 -1.32
C ALA A 82 -20.85 5.06 -1.66
N VAL A 83 -21.27 6.13 -2.35
CA VAL A 83 -20.41 7.28 -2.68
C VAL A 83 -21.15 8.56 -2.29
N SER A 84 -20.48 9.46 -1.59
CA SER A 84 -21.06 10.74 -1.17
C SER A 84 -19.99 11.84 -1.09
N PRO A 85 -20.34 13.12 -1.29
CA PRO A 85 -19.52 14.22 -0.82
C PRO A 85 -19.29 14.13 0.70
N LEU A 86 -18.13 14.58 1.18
CA LEU A 86 -17.89 14.75 2.62
C LEU A 86 -18.69 15.94 3.19
N GLY A 87 -18.81 15.96 4.52
CA GLY A 87 -19.49 17.03 5.27
C GLY A 87 -21.01 17.02 5.17
N THR A 88 -21.60 16.09 4.42
CA THR A 88 -23.05 15.96 4.25
C THR A 88 -23.52 14.54 4.57
N GLU A 89 -24.68 14.44 5.22
CA GLU A 89 -25.39 13.17 5.32
C GLU A 89 -26.02 12.82 3.96
N PHE A 90 -26.14 11.52 3.69
CA PHE A 90 -26.77 10.99 2.50
C PHE A 90 -27.77 9.89 2.87
N GLU A 91 -28.73 9.66 1.98
CA GLU A 91 -29.67 8.54 2.12
C GLU A 91 -29.15 7.36 1.31
N PRO A 92 -28.92 6.19 1.94
CA PRO A 92 -28.44 5.01 1.22
C PRO A 92 -29.40 4.57 0.12
N SER A 93 -28.86 4.32 -1.08
CA SER A 93 -29.63 3.79 -2.20
C SER A 93 -30.04 2.32 -2.00
N ARG A 94 -29.25 1.57 -1.23
CA ARG A 94 -29.47 0.16 -0.92
C ARG A 94 -29.07 -0.13 0.52
N ARG A 95 -29.85 -1.00 1.16
CA ARG A 95 -29.60 -1.47 2.53
C ARG A 95 -29.35 -2.98 2.52
N LEU A 96 -28.23 -3.39 3.12
CA LEU A 96 -27.91 -4.79 3.37
C LEU A 96 -28.78 -5.33 4.51
N SER A 97 -29.19 -6.59 4.39
CA SER A 97 -30.03 -7.26 5.40
C SER A 97 -29.23 -7.82 6.58
N ARG A 98 -27.91 -7.97 6.43
CA ARG A 98 -26.99 -8.58 7.40
C ARG A 98 -25.92 -7.58 7.84
N PRO A 99 -25.22 -7.83 8.97
CA PRO A 99 -24.05 -7.05 9.34
C PRO A 99 -23.01 -7.02 8.21
N ALA A 100 -22.34 -5.88 8.06
CA ALA A 100 -21.38 -5.67 6.98
C ALA A 100 -20.01 -5.23 7.51
N ARG A 101 -18.97 -5.54 6.74
CA ARG A 101 -17.68 -4.88 6.80
C ARG A 101 -17.67 -3.70 5.84
N ALA A 102 -16.87 -2.68 6.12
CA ALA A 102 -16.67 -1.55 5.24
C ALA A 102 -15.18 -1.31 4.99
N ALA A 103 -14.82 -1.23 3.70
CA ALA A 103 -13.57 -0.64 3.26
C ALA A 103 -13.86 0.76 2.72
N VAL A 104 -13.20 1.76 3.30
CA VAL A 104 -13.54 3.17 3.08
C VAL A 104 -12.37 3.91 2.45
N LEU A 105 -12.65 4.64 1.37
CA LEU A 105 -11.77 5.64 0.80
C LEU A 105 -12.28 7.04 1.15
N ILE A 106 -11.41 7.90 1.64
CA ILE A 106 -11.70 9.30 1.95
C ILE A 106 -10.74 10.19 1.14
N GLN A 107 -11.26 10.99 0.23
CA GLN A 107 -10.49 12.06 -0.40
C GLN A 107 -10.90 13.38 0.27
N ALA A 108 -10.01 13.93 1.09
CA ALA A 108 -10.26 15.13 1.89
C ALA A 108 -9.59 16.37 1.26
N TYR A 109 -10.26 17.50 1.26
CA TYR A 109 -9.64 18.77 0.92
C TYR A 109 -8.51 19.08 1.91
N GLN A 110 -7.35 19.52 1.43
CA GLN A 110 -6.15 19.70 2.26
C GLN A 110 -6.42 20.48 3.57
N LEU A 111 -7.21 21.55 3.52
CA LEU A 111 -7.54 22.37 4.70
C LEU A 111 -8.37 21.62 5.75
N ASN A 112 -9.13 20.61 5.33
CA ASN A 112 -9.89 19.74 6.22
C ASN A 112 -9.02 18.60 6.78
N ALA A 113 -7.91 18.27 6.11
CA ALA A 113 -6.95 17.25 6.52
C ALA A 113 -5.78 17.79 7.37
N GLU A 114 -5.75 19.09 7.70
CA GLU A 114 -4.69 19.72 8.51
C GLU A 114 -4.77 19.40 10.01
N SER A 115 -5.94 18.99 10.52
CA SER A 115 -6.16 18.79 11.96
C SER A 115 -7.19 17.68 12.20
N PRO A 116 -7.04 16.88 13.28
CA PRO A 116 -8.01 15.85 13.65
C PRO A 116 -9.46 16.31 13.71
N GLU A 117 -9.70 17.51 14.25
CA GLU A 117 -11.04 18.02 14.51
C GLU A 117 -11.78 18.33 13.20
N LYS A 118 -11.12 19.02 12.28
CA LYS A 118 -11.67 19.32 10.95
C LYS A 118 -11.92 18.03 10.17
N PHE A 119 -10.96 17.11 10.18
CA PHE A 119 -11.08 15.84 9.46
C PHE A 119 -12.26 15.01 10.01
N ALA A 120 -12.38 14.89 11.33
CA ALA A 120 -13.49 14.21 11.97
C ALA A 120 -14.85 14.87 11.64
N ALA A 121 -14.92 16.20 11.61
CA ALA A 121 -16.13 16.93 11.26
C ALA A 121 -16.56 16.70 9.81
N SER A 122 -15.62 16.60 8.87
CA SER A 122 -15.92 16.27 7.46
C SER A 122 -16.40 14.83 7.28
N VAL A 123 -15.85 13.88 8.04
CA VAL A 123 -16.14 12.44 7.89
C VAL A 123 -17.41 12.00 8.62
N GLU A 124 -17.72 12.59 9.78
CA GLU A 124 -18.83 12.16 10.63
C GLU A 124 -20.19 12.05 9.94
N PRO A 125 -20.66 13.03 9.15
CA PRO A 125 -21.98 12.96 8.52
C PRO A 125 -22.12 11.75 7.59
N ALA A 126 -21.06 11.43 6.86
CA ALA A 126 -21.03 10.27 5.99
C ALA A 126 -21.05 8.96 6.79
N TYR A 127 -20.29 8.87 7.89
CA TYR A 127 -20.34 7.69 8.75
C TYR A 127 -21.73 7.52 9.39
N ARG A 128 -22.38 8.59 9.84
CA ARG A 128 -23.77 8.53 10.33
C ARG A 128 -24.75 8.00 9.27
N SER A 129 -24.50 8.33 8.00
CA SER A 129 -25.30 7.85 6.88
C SER A 129 -25.03 6.37 6.58
N LEU A 130 -23.76 5.95 6.61
CA LEU A 130 -23.37 4.55 6.48
C LEU A 130 -24.05 3.67 7.52
N ALA A 131 -24.25 4.16 8.75
CA ALA A 131 -24.94 3.41 9.81
C ALA A 131 -26.35 2.94 9.42
N LYS A 132 -26.99 3.60 8.43
CA LYS A 132 -28.31 3.23 7.90
C LYS A 132 -28.23 2.13 6.84
N CYS A 133 -27.06 1.84 6.27
CA CYS A 133 -26.88 0.88 5.17
C CYS A 133 -26.92 -0.59 5.59
N ALA A 134 -26.75 -0.92 6.87
CA ALA A 134 -26.80 -2.30 7.37
C ALA A 134 -27.22 -2.30 8.86
N PRO A 135 -27.66 -3.44 9.44
CA PRO A 135 -27.97 -3.52 10.87
C PRO A 135 -26.78 -3.15 11.77
N ARG A 136 -25.57 -3.50 11.35
CA ARG A 136 -24.30 -3.15 12.00
C ARG A 136 -23.20 -3.11 10.96
N ILE A 137 -22.28 -2.16 11.08
CA ILE A 137 -21.13 -2.01 10.20
C ILE A 137 -19.85 -1.98 11.04
N ARG A 138 -18.86 -2.76 10.62
CA ARG A 138 -17.47 -2.59 11.08
C ARG A 138 -16.67 -1.98 9.95
N ILE A 139 -16.15 -0.78 10.16
CA ILE A 139 -15.15 -0.16 9.28
C ILE A 139 -13.83 -0.85 9.59
N GLY A 140 -13.49 -1.82 8.75
CA GLY A 140 -12.31 -2.65 8.90
C GLY A 140 -11.07 -2.05 8.27
N LYS A 141 -11.23 -1.38 7.12
CA LYS A 141 -10.14 -0.69 6.41
C LYS A 141 -10.55 0.73 6.06
N GLY A 142 -9.60 1.66 6.21
CA GLY A 142 -9.73 3.04 5.77
C GLY A 142 -8.47 3.49 5.04
N HIS A 143 -8.63 4.10 3.87
CA HIS A 143 -7.60 4.81 3.14
C HIS A 143 -8.00 6.27 3.00
N SER A 144 -7.08 7.19 3.27
CA SER A 144 -7.37 8.63 3.23
C SER A 144 -6.29 9.39 2.47
N ILE A 145 -6.72 10.13 1.45
CA ILE A 145 -5.87 10.98 0.61
C ILE A 145 -6.29 12.45 0.68
N VAL A 146 -5.36 13.34 0.35
CA VAL A 146 -5.61 14.78 0.25
C VAL A 146 -5.82 15.21 -1.20
N THR A 147 -6.62 16.25 -1.38
CA THR A 147 -6.77 16.98 -2.63
C THR A 147 -6.65 18.49 -2.39
N PRO A 148 -6.02 19.25 -3.30
CA PRO A 148 -6.05 20.71 -3.24
C PRO A 148 -7.38 21.29 -3.77
N PHE A 149 -8.30 20.44 -4.24
CA PHE A 149 -9.57 20.84 -4.86
C PHE A 149 -10.76 20.47 -3.98
N ARG A 150 -11.50 21.48 -3.53
CA ARG A 150 -12.61 21.28 -2.60
C ARG A 150 -13.77 20.50 -3.21
N GLU A 151 -13.99 20.66 -4.51
CA GLU A 151 -15.05 19.98 -5.26
C GLU A 151 -14.81 18.47 -5.45
N ASP A 152 -13.58 18.02 -5.25
CA ASP A 152 -13.18 16.60 -5.34
C ASP A 152 -13.24 15.89 -3.99
N GLU A 153 -13.77 16.55 -2.96
CA GLU A 153 -13.88 15.97 -1.62
C GLU A 153 -15.02 14.92 -1.56
N PHE A 154 -14.68 13.66 -1.27
CA PHE A 154 -15.66 12.57 -1.20
C PHE A 154 -15.28 11.46 -0.23
N ILE A 155 -16.28 10.65 0.08
CA ILE A 155 -16.13 9.32 0.69
C ILE A 155 -16.75 8.26 -0.21
N LEU A 156 -16.05 7.15 -0.31
CA LEU A 156 -16.52 5.93 -0.95
C LEU A 156 -16.40 4.81 0.09
N ALA A 157 -17.47 4.04 0.26
CA ALA A 157 -17.49 2.90 1.16
C ALA A 157 -18.03 1.68 0.42
N ASP A 158 -17.19 0.65 0.33
CA ASP A 158 -17.60 -0.67 -0.13
C ASP A 158 -18.04 -1.49 1.08
N LEU A 159 -19.35 -1.73 1.15
CA LEU A 159 -19.98 -2.53 2.18
C LEU A 159 -20.02 -3.98 1.71
N VAL A 160 -19.43 -4.87 2.49
CA VAL A 160 -19.32 -6.30 2.19
C VAL A 160 -20.02 -7.08 3.28
N SER A 161 -21.02 -7.86 2.89
CA SER A 161 -21.73 -8.79 3.77
C SER A 161 -21.51 -10.22 3.28
N SER A 162 -21.40 -11.17 4.19
CA SER A 162 -21.26 -12.59 3.87
C SER A 162 -22.26 -13.44 4.67
N GLY A 163 -22.50 -14.66 4.19
CA GLY A 163 -23.16 -15.72 4.95
C GLY A 163 -22.28 -16.25 6.08
N LYS A 164 -22.79 -17.27 6.79
CA LYS A 164 -21.93 -18.08 7.67
C LYS A 164 -21.15 -19.05 6.79
N GLY A 165 -19.85 -19.16 7.03
CA GLY A 165 -18.99 -20.15 6.40
C GLY A 165 -17.75 -20.39 7.24
N ASP A 166 -16.83 -21.17 6.68
CA ASP A 166 -15.65 -21.69 7.35
C ASP A 166 -14.36 -21.21 6.64
N GLU A 167 -14.39 -20.00 6.09
CA GLU A 167 -13.30 -19.40 5.34
C GLU A 167 -13.02 -17.99 5.85
N PHE A 168 -11.78 -17.55 5.68
CA PHE A 168 -11.35 -16.19 5.97
C PHE A 168 -11.50 -15.34 4.71
N ILE A 169 -12.35 -14.33 4.76
CA ILE A 169 -12.50 -13.32 3.72
C ILE A 169 -11.65 -12.12 4.13
N ALA A 170 -10.85 -11.62 3.20
CA ALA A 170 -10.05 -10.42 3.39
C ALA A 170 -10.50 -9.29 2.46
N ILE A 171 -10.50 -8.06 2.97
CA ILE A 171 -10.89 -6.86 2.25
C ILE A 171 -9.82 -5.79 2.43
N ASN A 172 -9.40 -5.18 1.33
CA ASN A 172 -8.57 -3.98 1.35
C ASN A 172 -9.11 -2.91 0.41
N ASN A 173 -8.76 -1.65 0.68
CA ASN A 173 -8.94 -0.54 -0.24
C ASN A 173 -7.64 0.28 -0.25
N ASP A 174 -7.12 0.54 -1.45
CA ASP A 174 -5.99 1.44 -1.63
C ASP A 174 -6.12 2.18 -2.96
N THR A 175 -5.58 3.40 -3.00
CA THR A 175 -5.58 4.25 -4.18
C THR A 175 -4.27 5.00 -4.33
N MET A 176 -3.96 5.34 -5.57
CA MET A 176 -2.84 6.20 -5.95
C MET A 176 -3.23 7.06 -7.16
N HIS A 177 -2.45 8.11 -7.40
CA HIS A 177 -2.68 8.95 -8.58
C HIS A 177 -1.96 8.43 -9.81
N ILE A 178 -0.66 8.16 -9.71
CA ILE A 178 0.20 7.78 -10.85
C ILE A 178 1.37 6.95 -10.30
N ILE A 179 1.88 6.02 -11.11
CA ILE A 179 3.09 5.24 -10.80
C ILE A 179 4.30 5.80 -11.51
N ASP A 180 4.15 6.10 -12.80
CA ASP A 180 5.21 6.67 -13.62
C ASP A 180 4.70 7.88 -14.43
N PRO A 181 4.98 9.11 -13.99
CA PRO A 181 4.50 10.29 -14.69
C PRO A 181 5.31 10.62 -15.95
N THR A 182 6.24 9.75 -16.37
CA THR A 182 6.92 9.85 -17.67
C THR A 182 6.16 9.12 -18.77
N GLN A 183 5.20 8.27 -18.41
CA GLN A 183 4.42 7.44 -19.34
C GLN A 183 3.05 8.07 -19.63
N ASP A 184 2.43 7.65 -20.73
CA ASP A 184 1.06 8.03 -21.05
C ASP A 184 0.10 7.57 -19.92
N PRO A 185 -0.90 8.37 -19.52
CA PRO A 185 -1.90 7.97 -18.52
C PRO A 185 -2.61 6.65 -18.83
N LEU A 186 -2.66 6.25 -20.10
CA LEU A 186 -3.30 5.03 -20.59
C LEU A 186 -2.34 3.86 -20.76
N ASP A 187 -1.05 4.02 -20.42
CA ASP A 187 -0.16 2.88 -20.23
C ASP A 187 -0.78 1.94 -19.19
N ILE A 188 -0.94 0.66 -19.55
CA ILE A 188 -1.58 -0.34 -18.71
C ILE A 188 -0.91 -0.45 -17.33
N ARG A 189 0.40 -0.14 -17.25
CA ARG A 189 1.17 -0.19 -16.01
C ARG A 189 0.67 0.78 -14.94
N GLN A 190 0.05 1.88 -15.33
CA GLN A 190 -0.57 2.82 -14.37
C GLN A 190 -1.71 2.14 -13.60
N VAL A 191 -2.60 1.49 -14.33
CA VAL A 191 -3.75 0.81 -13.74
C VAL A 191 -3.31 -0.48 -13.05
N SER A 192 -2.45 -1.27 -13.68
CA SER A 192 -2.04 -2.55 -13.12
C SER A 192 -1.26 -2.39 -11.83
N GLY A 193 -0.40 -1.37 -11.70
CA GLY A 193 0.29 -1.16 -10.43
C GLY A 193 -0.59 -0.52 -9.36
N ALA A 194 -1.60 0.28 -9.72
CA ALA A 194 -2.59 0.78 -8.76
C ALA A 194 -3.44 -0.38 -8.18
N LEU A 195 -3.87 -1.29 -9.04
CA LEU A 195 -4.59 -2.50 -8.63
C LEU A 195 -3.67 -3.49 -7.90
N SER A 196 -2.43 -3.67 -8.34
CA SER A 196 -1.47 -4.54 -7.67
C SER A 196 -1.14 -4.05 -6.27
N ASN A 197 -0.99 -2.72 -6.09
CA ASN A 197 -0.79 -2.13 -4.77
C ASN A 197 -2.00 -2.38 -3.84
N ALA A 198 -3.24 -2.24 -4.33
CA ALA A 198 -4.41 -2.57 -3.52
C ALA A 198 -4.47 -4.08 -3.17
N LEU A 199 -4.12 -4.96 -4.11
CA LEU A 199 -4.04 -6.40 -3.90
C LEU A 199 -2.89 -6.81 -2.97
N ASN A 200 -1.84 -5.99 -2.85
CA ASN A 200 -0.64 -6.32 -2.09
C ASN A 200 -0.96 -6.62 -0.62
N ASP A 201 -1.87 -5.84 -0.03
CA ASP A 201 -2.35 -6.05 1.35
C ASP A 201 -3.14 -7.36 1.54
N LEU A 202 -3.72 -7.93 0.47
CA LEU A 202 -4.30 -9.28 0.53
C LEU A 202 -3.22 -10.35 0.37
N PHE A 203 -2.30 -10.13 -0.58
CA PHE A 203 -1.24 -11.07 -0.88
C PHE A 203 -0.25 -11.24 0.28
N VAL A 204 0.03 -10.17 1.01
CA VAL A 204 0.96 -10.23 2.14
C VAL A 204 0.44 -11.12 3.27
N ILE A 205 -0.87 -11.23 3.42
CA ILE A 205 -1.50 -12.12 4.40
C ILE A 205 -1.86 -13.51 3.84
N GLY A 206 -1.39 -13.84 2.64
CA GLY A 206 -1.60 -15.15 2.00
C GLY A 206 -2.91 -15.31 1.25
N VAL A 207 -3.71 -14.25 1.06
CA VAL A 207 -5.00 -14.34 0.37
C VAL A 207 -4.83 -14.10 -1.13
N HIS A 208 -5.05 -15.14 -1.95
CA HIS A 208 -4.92 -15.07 -3.42
C HIS A 208 -6.04 -15.74 -4.22
N ARG A 209 -7.00 -16.40 -3.55
CA ARG A 209 -8.13 -17.09 -4.18
C ARG A 209 -9.36 -16.21 -4.25
N GLY A 210 -10.20 -16.46 -5.26
CA GLY A 210 -11.48 -15.78 -5.46
C GLY A 210 -11.37 -14.26 -5.50
N LEU A 211 -10.32 -13.74 -6.15
CA LEU A 211 -10.05 -12.31 -6.18
C LEU A 211 -11.20 -11.56 -6.85
N MET A 212 -11.74 -10.57 -6.14
CA MET A 212 -12.72 -9.62 -6.67
C MET A 212 -12.15 -8.22 -6.58
N ILE A 213 -12.36 -7.43 -7.62
CA ILE A 213 -11.85 -6.06 -7.75
C ILE A 213 -13.06 -5.16 -8.01
N ALA A 214 -13.27 -4.20 -7.12
CA ALA A 214 -14.21 -3.10 -7.27
C ALA A 214 -13.42 -1.83 -7.61
N PRO A 215 -13.22 -1.51 -8.91
CA PRO A 215 -12.29 -0.45 -9.32
C PRO A 215 -12.72 0.90 -8.78
N VAL A 216 -11.76 1.68 -8.31
CA VAL A 216 -11.93 3.09 -7.93
C VAL A 216 -11.18 3.93 -8.96
N ILE A 217 -11.88 4.24 -10.05
CA ILE A 217 -11.30 4.96 -11.19
C ILE A 217 -12.06 6.25 -11.42
N ASN A 218 -11.30 7.33 -11.55
CA ASN A 218 -11.79 8.66 -11.84
C ASN A 218 -10.87 9.36 -12.84
N ALA A 219 -11.45 10.22 -13.66
CA ALA A 219 -10.72 10.98 -14.66
C ALA A 219 -11.51 12.23 -15.06
N PRO A 220 -10.84 13.30 -15.52
CA PRO A 220 -11.49 14.55 -15.92
C PRO A 220 -12.35 14.43 -17.19
N SER A 221 -12.15 13.40 -18.01
CA SER A 221 -12.95 13.13 -19.20
C SER A 221 -13.51 11.72 -19.17
N GLN A 222 -14.71 11.56 -19.76
CA GLN A 222 -15.39 10.27 -19.83
C GLN A 222 -14.62 9.26 -20.71
N ASP A 223 -14.01 9.71 -21.82
CA ASP A 223 -13.18 8.87 -22.70
C ASP A 223 -11.97 8.29 -21.96
N LEU A 224 -11.21 9.13 -21.23
CA LEU A 224 -10.08 8.67 -20.42
C LEU A 224 -10.54 7.67 -19.36
N LYS A 225 -11.66 7.97 -18.68
CA LYS A 225 -12.23 7.09 -17.67
C LYS A 225 -12.60 5.70 -18.22
N GLU A 226 -13.27 5.66 -19.37
CA GLU A 226 -13.70 4.40 -20.01
C GLU A 226 -12.50 3.54 -20.38
N ARG A 227 -11.47 4.14 -20.97
CA ARG A 227 -10.24 3.43 -21.33
C ARG A 227 -9.43 2.96 -20.11
N LEU A 228 -9.39 3.72 -19.03
CA LEU A 228 -8.79 3.27 -17.76
C LEU A 228 -9.55 2.08 -17.15
N ILE A 229 -10.88 2.09 -17.25
CA ILE A 229 -11.72 0.94 -16.82
C ILE A 229 -11.48 -0.29 -17.71
N GLU A 230 -11.27 -0.10 -19.01
CA GLU A 230 -10.88 -1.19 -19.92
C GLU A 230 -9.53 -1.80 -19.53
N ASN A 231 -8.53 -0.96 -19.27
CA ASN A 231 -7.22 -1.41 -18.76
C ASN A 231 -7.38 -2.18 -17.43
N ALA A 232 -8.26 -1.72 -16.54
CA ALA A 232 -8.54 -2.40 -15.27
C ALA A 232 -9.16 -3.78 -15.50
N ARG A 233 -10.10 -3.90 -16.44
CA ARG A 233 -10.71 -5.18 -16.83
C ARG A 233 -9.71 -6.12 -17.47
N GLU A 234 -8.85 -5.62 -18.35
CA GLU A 234 -7.80 -6.41 -19.00
C GLU A 234 -6.81 -6.96 -17.97
N PHE A 235 -6.30 -6.11 -17.08
CA PHE A 235 -5.39 -6.53 -16.01
C PHE A 235 -6.07 -7.52 -15.04
N SER A 236 -7.29 -7.22 -14.59
CA SER A 236 -8.02 -8.11 -13.67
C SER A 236 -8.23 -9.50 -14.29
N LYS A 237 -8.55 -9.56 -15.58
CA LYS A 237 -8.67 -10.83 -16.32
C LYS A 237 -7.34 -11.58 -16.40
N SER A 238 -6.22 -10.88 -16.61
CA SER A 238 -4.91 -11.53 -16.73
C SER A 238 -4.46 -12.21 -15.42
N ILE A 239 -4.94 -11.71 -14.28
CA ILE A 239 -4.69 -12.29 -12.96
C ILE A 239 -5.83 -13.20 -12.46
N GLY A 240 -6.86 -13.44 -13.29
CA GLY A 240 -8.01 -14.28 -12.93
C GLY A 240 -8.91 -13.71 -11.84
N ALA A 241 -8.99 -12.39 -11.71
CA ALA A 241 -9.87 -11.70 -10.79
C ALA A 241 -11.20 -11.32 -11.45
N GLU A 242 -12.29 -11.39 -10.69
CA GLU A 242 -13.60 -10.86 -11.07
C GLU A 242 -13.61 -9.33 -10.92
N VAL A 243 -14.15 -8.63 -11.91
CA VAL A 243 -14.37 -7.18 -11.82
C VAL A 243 -15.83 -6.92 -11.48
N LEU A 244 -16.06 -6.31 -10.32
CA LEU A 244 -17.38 -5.95 -9.84
C LEU A 244 -17.89 -4.69 -10.56
N ASP A 245 -19.15 -4.74 -11.00
CA ASP A 245 -19.84 -3.58 -11.56
C ASP A 245 -20.39 -2.70 -10.44
N VAL A 246 -19.60 -1.71 -10.03
CA VAL A 246 -19.89 -0.79 -8.94
C VAL A 246 -19.80 0.66 -9.41
N PRO A 247 -20.58 1.58 -8.82
CA PRO A 247 -20.49 3.00 -9.16
C PRO A 247 -19.07 3.54 -8.90
N GLY A 248 -18.53 4.28 -9.86
CA GLY A 248 -17.29 5.05 -9.64
C GLY A 248 -17.54 6.30 -8.78
N PRO A 249 -16.48 7.00 -8.33
CA PRO A 249 -16.59 8.25 -7.56
C PRO A 249 -17.41 9.33 -8.27
N GLY A 250 -17.36 9.34 -9.61
CA GLY A 250 -18.25 10.14 -10.46
C GLY A 250 -17.95 11.64 -10.48
N ARG A 251 -16.90 12.08 -9.79
CA ARG A 251 -16.47 13.49 -9.70
C ARG A 251 -14.97 13.55 -9.55
N GLY A 252 -14.30 14.28 -10.44
CA GLY A 252 -12.97 14.80 -10.16
C GLY A 252 -11.86 14.31 -11.09
N ARG A 253 -10.66 14.51 -10.58
CA ARG A 253 -9.39 14.36 -11.29
C ARG A 253 -8.92 12.90 -11.33
N LEU A 254 -7.79 12.68 -11.99
CA LEU A 254 -7.20 11.34 -12.12
C LEU A 254 -7.00 10.68 -10.75
N LEU A 255 -7.65 9.52 -10.56
CA LEU A 255 -7.53 8.67 -9.38
C LEU A 255 -7.66 7.22 -9.84
N MET A 256 -6.78 6.36 -9.35
CA MET A 256 -6.77 4.94 -9.68
C MET A 256 -6.56 4.10 -8.43
N GLY A 257 -7.21 2.96 -8.37
CA GLY A 257 -7.10 2.01 -7.28
C GLY A 257 -8.30 1.08 -7.26
N ALA A 258 -8.50 0.40 -6.15
CA ALA A 258 -9.64 -0.47 -5.98
C ALA A 258 -9.90 -0.78 -4.51
N THR A 259 -11.13 -1.18 -4.25
CA THR A 259 -11.38 -2.13 -3.16
C THR A 259 -11.21 -3.53 -3.73
N VAL A 260 -10.45 -4.35 -3.02
CA VAL A 260 -10.13 -5.72 -3.41
C VAL A 260 -10.57 -6.68 -2.32
N MET A 261 -11.00 -7.86 -2.73
CA MET A 261 -11.46 -8.92 -1.85
C MET A 261 -10.90 -10.25 -2.31
N GLY A 262 -10.76 -11.18 -1.37
CA GLY A 262 -10.39 -12.56 -1.64
C GLY A 262 -10.67 -13.43 -0.43
N TYR A 263 -10.41 -14.73 -0.55
CA TYR A 263 -10.58 -15.65 0.56
C TYR A 263 -9.40 -16.61 0.73
N SER A 264 -9.32 -17.22 1.91
CA SER A 264 -8.45 -18.35 2.23
C SER A 264 -9.16 -19.30 3.20
N ASP A 265 -8.89 -20.59 3.06
CA ASP A 265 -9.22 -21.63 4.05
C ASP A 265 -8.15 -21.75 5.14
N ARG A 266 -7.17 -20.85 5.16
CA ARG A 266 -6.12 -20.76 6.18
C ARG A 266 -6.15 -19.43 6.89
N GLN A 267 -5.85 -19.46 8.18
CA GLN A 267 -5.90 -18.27 9.02
C GLN A 267 -4.72 -17.34 8.68
N PRO A 268 -5.00 -16.08 8.29
CA PRO A 268 -3.97 -15.09 8.02
C PRO A 268 -2.92 -14.93 9.14
N PRO A 269 -1.67 -14.58 8.81
CA PRO A 269 -0.54 -14.47 9.75
C PRO A 269 -0.64 -13.19 10.61
N GLN A 270 -1.68 -13.11 11.43
CA GLN A 270 -1.92 -12.01 12.39
C GLN A 270 -1.63 -12.47 13.82
N PHE A 271 -0.68 -13.41 14.00
CA PHE A 271 -0.32 -14.00 15.28
C PHE A 271 0.79 -13.20 16.00
N HIS A 272 0.65 -11.87 16.05
CA HIS A 272 1.69 -10.97 16.57
C HIS A 272 2.12 -11.33 18.01
N ASP A 273 1.18 -11.77 18.84
CA ASP A 273 1.44 -12.20 20.22
C ASP A 273 2.21 -13.54 20.31
N ARG A 274 2.23 -14.33 19.23
CA ARG A 274 2.95 -15.60 19.12
C ARG A 274 4.37 -15.47 18.59
N VAL A 275 4.76 -14.29 18.11
CA VAL A 275 6.14 -13.98 17.76
C VAL A 275 7.05 -14.19 18.99
N ARG A 276 8.16 -14.90 18.80
CA ARG A 276 9.09 -15.30 19.87
C ARG A 276 10.56 -15.20 19.43
N PRO A 277 11.50 -15.05 20.38
CA PRO A 277 12.93 -15.08 20.07
C PRO A 277 13.33 -16.33 19.28
N GLY A 278 14.26 -16.17 18.34
CA GLY A 278 14.75 -17.21 17.44
C GLY A 278 14.02 -17.29 16.10
N MET A 279 12.80 -16.72 15.98
CA MET A 279 12.12 -16.62 14.69
C MET A 279 12.93 -15.77 13.69
N LYS A 280 12.95 -16.19 12.43
CA LYS A 280 13.68 -15.53 11.35
C LYS A 280 12.81 -14.46 10.69
N VAL A 281 13.48 -13.40 10.24
CA VAL A 281 12.89 -12.34 9.43
C VAL A 281 13.35 -12.56 7.99
N ILE A 282 12.41 -12.72 7.06
CA ILE A 282 12.66 -13.06 5.66
C ILE A 282 12.10 -11.93 4.80
N ALA A 283 12.91 -11.41 3.87
CA ALA A 283 12.41 -10.56 2.79
C ALA A 283 12.11 -11.43 1.57
N THR A 284 10.96 -11.25 0.91
CA THR A 284 10.63 -12.04 -0.30
C THR A 284 11.47 -11.65 -1.50
N ARG A 285 11.93 -10.40 -1.58
CA ARG A 285 12.83 -9.87 -2.61
C ARG A 285 13.52 -8.61 -2.11
N PRO A 286 14.58 -8.12 -2.78
CA PRO A 286 15.11 -6.78 -2.51
C PRO A 286 14.05 -5.69 -2.72
N LEU A 287 14.24 -4.56 -2.04
CA LEU A 287 13.24 -3.50 -1.82
C LEU A 287 13.75 -2.13 -2.31
N GLY A 288 12.96 -1.06 -2.20
CA GLY A 288 13.40 0.30 -2.56
C GLY A 288 13.11 0.70 -4.01
N GLU A 289 11.93 0.33 -4.51
CA GLU A 289 11.50 0.55 -5.90
C GLU A 289 11.40 2.04 -6.26
N LEU A 290 11.15 2.92 -5.29
CA LEU A 290 10.90 4.33 -5.55
C LEU A 290 12.15 5.16 -5.82
N ALA A 291 13.33 4.67 -5.44
CA ALA A 291 14.60 5.38 -5.62
C ALA A 291 14.86 5.81 -7.08
N PRO A 292 14.90 4.90 -8.08
CA PRO A 292 15.16 5.30 -9.46
C PRO A 292 14.06 6.17 -10.07
N ILE A 293 12.80 5.97 -9.67
CA ILE A 293 11.68 6.80 -10.17
C ILE A 293 11.84 8.23 -9.66
N THR A 294 12.05 8.40 -8.36
CA THR A 294 12.17 9.73 -7.75
C THR A 294 13.41 10.47 -8.25
N THR A 295 14.55 9.79 -8.37
CA THR A 295 15.76 10.38 -8.94
C THR A 295 15.58 10.80 -10.39
N TYR A 296 14.92 9.98 -11.22
CA TYR A 296 14.65 10.33 -12.62
C TYR A 296 13.71 11.54 -12.76
N LEU A 297 12.68 11.64 -11.91
CA LEU A 297 11.78 12.80 -11.90
C LEU A 297 12.48 14.06 -11.41
N THR A 298 13.33 13.94 -10.39
CA THR A 298 14.11 15.06 -9.86
C THR A 298 15.09 15.57 -10.91
N ALA A 299 15.75 14.69 -11.67
CA ALA A 299 16.58 15.07 -12.80
C ALA A 299 15.81 15.85 -13.90
N ALA A 300 14.50 15.65 -14.03
CA ALA A 300 13.67 16.44 -14.93
C ALA A 300 13.28 17.82 -14.39
N ILE A 301 13.31 18.01 -13.07
CA ILE A 301 13.14 19.32 -12.41
C ILE A 301 14.45 20.09 -12.43
N ASP A 302 15.54 19.41 -12.06
CA ASP A 302 16.86 19.95 -11.87
C ASP A 302 17.89 19.16 -12.69
N GLU A 303 18.35 19.77 -13.79
CA GLU A 303 19.31 19.15 -14.71
C GLU A 303 20.68 18.93 -14.05
N SER A 304 21.00 19.59 -12.93
CA SER A 304 22.27 19.39 -12.21
C SER A 304 22.42 18.00 -11.62
N VAL A 305 21.30 17.36 -11.26
CA VAL A 305 21.26 15.96 -10.80
C VAL A 305 21.85 15.01 -11.85
N VAL A 306 21.72 15.32 -13.14
CA VAL A 306 22.34 14.51 -14.21
C VAL A 306 23.86 14.63 -14.18
N ASP A 307 24.37 15.86 -14.03
CA ASP A 307 25.83 16.08 -13.94
C ASP A 307 26.41 15.39 -12.68
N GLU A 308 25.67 15.38 -11.56
CA GLU A 308 26.05 14.69 -10.30
C GLU A 308 26.05 13.16 -10.46
N LEU A 309 25.01 12.58 -11.08
CA LEU A 309 24.94 11.14 -11.39
C LEU A 309 26.12 10.71 -12.27
N GLU A 310 26.39 11.45 -13.35
CA GLU A 310 27.49 11.14 -14.27
C GLU A 310 28.85 11.25 -13.57
N ALA A 311 29.03 12.19 -12.65
CA ALA A 311 30.24 12.32 -11.84
C ALA A 311 30.47 11.14 -10.89
N GLU A 312 29.38 10.51 -10.42
CA GLU A 312 29.42 9.28 -9.61
C GLU A 312 29.46 8.00 -10.44
N GLY A 313 29.50 8.12 -11.77
CA GLY A 313 29.64 6.99 -12.69
C GLY A 313 28.33 6.32 -13.09
N ILE A 314 27.19 6.94 -12.76
CA ILE A 314 25.85 6.47 -13.16
C ILE A 314 25.40 7.29 -14.37
N SER A 315 25.28 6.65 -15.54
CA SER A 315 24.79 7.36 -16.72
C SER A 315 23.27 7.62 -16.65
N PHE A 316 22.81 8.66 -17.35
CA PHE A 316 21.38 8.92 -17.44
C PHE A 316 20.58 7.77 -18.10
N ASP A 317 21.19 7.07 -19.07
CA ASP A 317 20.60 5.88 -19.69
C ASP A 317 20.42 4.73 -18.69
N GLU A 318 21.39 4.55 -17.78
CA GLU A 318 21.29 3.54 -16.74
C GLU A 318 20.17 3.89 -15.76
N LEU A 319 20.06 5.16 -15.34
CA LEU A 319 18.94 5.59 -14.50
C LEU A 319 17.58 5.32 -15.15
N GLU A 320 17.43 5.62 -16.45
CA GLU A 320 16.19 5.34 -17.19
C GLU A 320 15.88 3.84 -17.21
N ARG A 321 16.89 2.99 -17.43
CA ARG A 321 16.75 1.52 -17.41
C ARG A 321 16.30 1.02 -16.03
N LEU A 322 16.89 1.54 -14.95
CA LEU A 322 16.55 1.18 -13.58
C LEU A 322 15.13 1.64 -13.21
N LYS A 323 14.72 2.82 -13.67
CA LYS A 323 13.34 3.31 -13.53
C LYS A 323 12.35 2.37 -14.21
N GLU A 324 12.58 2.00 -15.47
CA GLU A 324 11.70 1.07 -16.19
C GLU A 324 11.62 -0.30 -15.50
N GLN A 325 12.74 -0.79 -14.97
CA GLN A 325 12.77 -2.01 -14.15
C GLN A 325 11.90 -1.87 -12.89
N ALA A 326 11.99 -0.75 -12.17
CA ALA A 326 11.17 -0.48 -10.99
C ALA A 326 9.67 -0.43 -11.33
N VAL A 327 9.29 0.29 -12.39
CA VAL A 327 7.89 0.40 -12.83
C VAL A 327 7.32 -0.97 -13.21
N ASN A 328 8.09 -1.83 -13.87
CA ASN A 328 7.67 -3.19 -14.20
C ASN A 328 7.46 -4.07 -12.95
N ILE A 329 8.28 -3.88 -11.92
CA ILE A 329 8.12 -4.57 -10.62
C ILE A 329 6.85 -4.08 -9.92
N ILE A 330 6.66 -2.75 -9.80
CA ILE A 330 5.50 -2.14 -9.15
C ILE A 330 4.19 -2.52 -9.85
N SER A 331 4.21 -2.68 -11.17
CA SER A 331 3.04 -3.03 -11.98
C SER A 331 2.68 -4.52 -11.99
N SER A 332 3.44 -5.35 -11.29
CA SER A 332 3.27 -6.81 -11.22
C SER A 332 2.72 -7.26 -9.86
N PRO A 333 1.71 -8.15 -9.81
CA PRO A 333 1.12 -8.60 -8.56
C PRO A 333 2.01 -9.60 -7.81
N ASN A 334 2.08 -9.49 -6.48
CA ASN A 334 2.82 -10.44 -5.62
C ASN A 334 2.06 -11.75 -5.31
N ARG A 335 1.19 -12.20 -6.23
CA ARG A 335 0.30 -13.36 -6.04
C ARG A 335 1.05 -14.65 -5.67
N ALA A 336 2.17 -14.91 -6.33
CA ALA A 336 2.92 -16.14 -6.10
C ALA A 336 3.62 -16.16 -4.72
N ALA A 337 3.95 -15.01 -4.14
CA ALA A 337 4.39 -14.94 -2.75
C ALA A 337 3.25 -15.27 -1.78
N ALA A 338 2.02 -14.81 -2.07
CA ALA A 338 0.84 -15.15 -1.28
C ALA A 338 0.56 -16.66 -1.25
N GLU A 339 0.70 -17.37 -2.39
CA GLU A 339 0.59 -18.83 -2.45
C GLU A 339 1.60 -19.53 -1.53
N VAL A 340 2.83 -19.01 -1.46
CA VAL A 340 3.85 -19.56 -0.56
C VAL A 340 3.49 -19.26 0.90
N ILE A 341 3.08 -18.02 1.21
CA ILE A 341 2.68 -17.65 2.57
C ILE A 341 1.53 -18.55 3.05
N GLU A 342 0.46 -18.68 2.25
CA GLU A 342 -0.70 -19.52 2.57
C GLU A 342 -0.29 -20.94 2.96
N LYS A 343 0.66 -21.57 2.25
CA LYS A 343 1.14 -22.92 2.54
C LYS A 343 1.60 -23.12 4.00
N TYR A 344 2.11 -22.07 4.65
CA TYR A 344 2.65 -22.10 6.01
C TYR A 344 1.73 -21.43 7.04
N LEU A 345 0.41 -21.36 6.77
CA LEU A 345 -0.60 -20.88 7.70
C LEU A 345 -1.45 -22.06 8.24
N PRO A 346 -2.00 -21.99 9.46
CA PRO A 346 -2.92 -23.02 9.94
C PRO A 346 -4.20 -23.06 9.10
N ALA A 347 -4.71 -24.26 8.83
CA ALA A 347 -6.04 -24.42 8.24
C ALA A 347 -7.15 -23.86 9.15
N PHE A 348 -8.32 -23.61 8.58
CA PHE A 348 -9.48 -23.18 9.36
C PHE A 348 -9.79 -24.20 10.47
N GLY A 349 -9.84 -23.71 11.71
CA GLY A 349 -10.06 -24.52 12.90
C GLY A 349 -8.82 -25.27 13.43
N GLU A 350 -7.69 -25.21 12.73
CA GLU A 350 -6.40 -25.72 13.21
C GLU A 350 -5.77 -24.74 14.21
N GLU A 351 -5.10 -25.27 15.24
CA GLU A 351 -4.34 -24.44 16.17
C GLU A 351 -3.03 -23.93 15.56
N TYR A 352 -2.60 -22.75 15.98
CA TYR A 352 -1.31 -22.21 15.58
C TYR A 352 -0.14 -23.07 16.12
N SER A 353 0.68 -23.62 15.22
CA SER A 353 1.92 -24.34 15.52
C SER A 353 3.12 -23.38 15.48
N PRO A 354 3.83 -23.17 16.60
CA PRO A 354 4.93 -22.21 16.66
C PRO A 354 6.21 -22.68 15.95
N ASP A 355 6.24 -23.93 15.51
CA ASP A 355 7.37 -24.54 14.79
C ASP A 355 7.09 -24.66 13.28
N GLU A 356 5.84 -24.52 12.84
CA GLU A 356 5.44 -24.73 11.43
C GLU A 356 4.81 -23.50 10.77
N HIS A 357 4.17 -22.62 11.55
CA HIS A 357 3.35 -21.55 11.01
C HIS A 357 4.02 -20.17 11.04
N ILE A 358 3.88 -19.44 9.93
CA ILE A 358 4.25 -18.02 9.84
C ILE A 358 3.45 -17.25 10.89
N ALA A 359 4.16 -16.45 11.69
CA ALA A 359 3.56 -15.70 12.79
C ALA A 359 3.02 -14.34 12.34
N ALA A 360 3.80 -13.62 11.53
CA ALA A 360 3.47 -12.27 11.09
C ALA A 360 4.05 -11.98 9.70
N THR A 361 3.36 -11.12 8.97
CA THR A 361 3.81 -10.56 7.69
C THR A 361 3.52 -9.06 7.63
N THR A 362 4.23 -8.33 6.78
CA THR A 362 3.90 -6.96 6.36
C THR A 362 4.47 -6.74 4.98
N ASP A 363 3.87 -5.83 4.21
CA ASP A 363 4.47 -5.39 2.95
C ASP A 363 5.39 -4.18 3.18
N VAL A 364 6.27 -3.90 2.22
CA VAL A 364 7.22 -2.78 2.30
C VAL A 364 6.84 -1.74 1.25
N THR A 365 6.07 -0.73 1.64
CA THR A 365 5.65 0.35 0.75
C THR A 365 6.26 1.69 1.18
N GLY A 366 5.46 2.74 1.34
CA GLY A 366 5.93 4.10 1.59
C GLY A 366 6.89 4.25 2.79
N PRO A 367 6.66 3.58 3.93
CA PRO A 367 7.57 3.66 5.08
C PRO A 367 8.93 2.96 4.87
N GLY A 368 9.11 2.14 3.84
CA GLY A 368 10.35 1.39 3.62
C GLY A 368 10.69 0.47 4.80
N ILE A 369 11.96 0.41 5.21
CA ILE A 369 12.42 -0.42 6.34
C ILE A 369 11.66 -0.14 7.66
N TYR A 370 11.04 1.03 7.82
CA TYR A 370 10.32 1.38 9.04
C TYR A 370 9.17 0.41 9.36
N VAL A 371 8.63 -0.33 8.37
CA VAL A 371 7.63 -1.38 8.62
C VAL A 371 8.13 -2.48 9.58
N VAL A 372 9.46 -2.70 9.65
CA VAL A 372 10.05 -3.62 10.64
C VAL A 372 9.87 -3.10 12.06
N LYS A 373 9.91 -1.78 12.26
CA LYS A 373 9.61 -1.16 13.56
C LYS A 373 8.14 -1.32 13.91
N GLU A 374 7.25 -1.17 12.94
CA GLU A 374 5.81 -1.41 13.14
C GLU A 374 5.54 -2.86 13.54
N LEU A 375 6.19 -3.83 12.89
CA LEU A 375 6.13 -5.24 13.29
C LEU A 375 6.68 -5.48 14.71
N ALA A 376 7.80 -4.85 15.07
CA ALA A 376 8.38 -4.94 16.41
C ALA A 376 7.42 -4.41 17.48
N ASP A 377 6.68 -3.33 17.18
CA ASP A 377 5.67 -2.73 18.05
C ASP A 377 4.44 -3.63 18.22
N LEU A 378 3.88 -4.11 17.10
CA LEU A 378 2.71 -5.01 17.10
C LEU A 378 3.00 -6.32 17.86
N SER A 379 4.17 -6.90 17.61
CA SER A 379 4.59 -8.17 18.24
C SER A 379 5.20 -8.01 19.63
N ARG A 380 5.44 -6.76 20.06
CA ARG A 380 6.17 -6.41 21.28
C ARG A 380 7.51 -7.12 21.40
N THR A 381 8.31 -7.07 20.35
CA THR A 381 9.60 -7.77 20.27
C THR A 381 10.76 -6.86 19.89
N THR A 382 11.97 -7.31 20.21
CA THR A 382 13.19 -6.75 19.63
C THR A 382 13.54 -7.53 18.38
N ILE A 383 13.61 -6.84 17.24
CA ILE A 383 13.99 -7.43 15.95
C ILE A 383 15.38 -6.92 15.57
N ARG A 384 16.32 -7.83 15.31
CA ARG A 384 17.63 -7.49 14.73
C ARG A 384 17.58 -7.74 13.24
N ILE A 385 17.97 -6.74 12.46
CA ILE A 385 18.18 -6.86 11.02
C ILE A 385 19.69 -6.86 10.80
N ASP A 386 20.19 -7.91 10.14
CA ASP A 386 21.60 -8.08 9.84
C ASP A 386 21.97 -7.41 8.50
N GLN A 387 21.02 -7.37 7.56
CA GLN A 387 21.17 -6.70 6.26
C GLN A 387 19.79 -6.30 5.73
N PHE A 388 19.67 -5.17 5.03
CA PHE A 388 18.43 -4.79 4.37
C PHE A 388 18.63 -4.77 2.84
N PRO A 389 18.05 -5.74 2.09
CA PRO A 389 18.35 -5.88 0.68
C PRO A 389 17.64 -4.81 -0.16
N LEU A 390 18.43 -4.03 -0.92
CA LEU A 390 17.92 -3.02 -1.85
C LEU A 390 18.05 -3.49 -3.31
N LEU A 391 17.06 -3.20 -4.14
CA LEU A 391 17.07 -3.46 -5.59
C LEU A 391 18.14 -2.63 -6.31
N PHE A 392 18.28 -1.36 -5.88
CA PHE A 392 19.08 -0.35 -6.56
C PHE A 392 19.98 0.37 -5.55
N PRO A 393 20.92 -0.33 -4.88
CA PRO A 393 21.67 0.25 -3.76
C PRO A 393 22.47 1.50 -4.14
N GLU A 394 23.05 1.56 -5.35
CA GLU A 394 23.80 2.73 -5.82
C GLU A 394 22.88 3.95 -5.98
N ILE A 395 21.73 3.79 -6.65
CA ILE A 395 20.75 4.87 -6.83
C ILE A 395 20.09 5.28 -5.51
N ALA A 396 19.81 4.31 -4.62
CA ALA A 396 19.22 4.60 -3.32
C ALA A 396 20.18 5.43 -2.44
N ARG A 397 21.47 5.11 -2.50
CA ARG A 397 22.51 5.90 -1.83
C ARG A 397 22.60 7.30 -2.41
N PHE A 398 22.70 7.41 -3.74
CA PHE A 398 22.71 8.70 -4.44
C PHE A 398 21.49 9.55 -4.05
N ALA A 399 20.28 8.97 -4.09
CA ALA A 399 19.05 9.68 -3.74
C ALA A 399 19.05 10.19 -2.29
N THR A 400 19.72 9.49 -1.38
CA THR A 400 19.83 9.89 0.02
C THR A 400 20.88 10.98 0.21
N GLU A 401 22.09 10.78 -0.33
CA GLU A 401 23.23 11.72 -0.19
C GLU A 401 22.94 13.08 -0.83
N HIS A 402 22.13 13.10 -1.90
CA HIS A 402 21.69 14.33 -2.59
C HIS A 402 20.32 14.85 -2.13
N PHE A 403 19.81 14.37 -0.99
CA PHE A 403 18.54 14.82 -0.38
C PHE A 403 17.31 14.71 -1.29
N ILE A 404 17.37 13.84 -2.30
CA ILE A 404 16.26 13.56 -3.22
C ILE A 404 15.18 12.77 -2.49
N MET A 405 15.56 11.82 -1.63
CA MET A 405 14.65 11.03 -0.83
C MET A 405 15.07 10.99 0.64
N PRO A 406 14.17 11.27 1.60
CA PRO A 406 14.47 11.15 3.02
C PRO A 406 14.64 9.69 3.46
N ASN A 407 14.06 8.75 2.72
CA ASN A 407 14.14 7.32 2.95
C ASN A 407 14.10 6.57 1.61
N ALA A 408 15.28 6.23 1.08
CA ALA A 408 15.41 5.54 -0.21
C ALA A 408 15.10 4.04 -0.13
N THR A 409 14.75 3.52 1.06
CA THR A 409 14.28 2.13 1.23
C THR A 409 12.78 1.97 0.91
N ALA A 410 12.08 3.08 0.64
CA ALA A 410 10.66 3.11 0.36
C ALA A 410 10.28 2.44 -0.98
N GLY A 411 9.11 1.79 -0.99
CA GLY A 411 8.55 1.08 -2.13
C GLY A 411 7.10 1.46 -2.43
N THR A 412 6.54 0.85 -3.48
CA THR A 412 5.10 0.84 -3.81
C THR A 412 4.80 -0.52 -4.41
N ASN A 413 3.72 -1.20 -3.98
CA ASN A 413 3.52 -2.62 -4.27
C ASN A 413 4.80 -3.47 -3.99
N GLY A 414 5.44 -3.19 -2.86
CA GLY A 414 6.77 -3.71 -2.56
C GLY A 414 6.77 -5.19 -2.17
N GLY A 415 7.97 -5.71 -1.91
CA GLY A 415 8.14 -7.06 -1.37
C GLY A 415 7.56 -7.21 0.04
N PHE A 416 7.56 -8.42 0.56
CA PHE A 416 7.03 -8.74 1.89
C PHE A 416 8.16 -9.04 2.87
N ILE A 417 7.92 -8.69 4.13
CA ILE A 417 8.67 -9.18 5.27
C ILE A 417 7.83 -10.26 5.96
N ILE A 418 8.44 -11.40 6.26
CA ILE A 418 7.82 -12.56 6.90
C ILE A 418 8.58 -12.87 8.18
N ILE A 419 7.86 -13.04 9.29
CA ILE A 419 8.39 -13.58 10.56
C ILE A 419 7.94 -15.03 10.69
N ALA A 420 8.90 -15.95 10.64
CA ALA A 420 8.63 -17.39 10.62
C ALA A 420 9.53 -18.16 11.60
N PRO A 421 9.12 -19.35 12.06
CA PRO A 421 9.98 -20.23 12.84
C PRO A 421 11.25 -20.60 12.05
N GLU A 422 12.35 -20.77 12.78
CA GLU A 422 13.63 -21.20 12.19
C GLU A 422 13.51 -22.53 11.45
N GLN A 423 12.64 -23.42 11.92
CA GLN A 423 12.40 -24.76 11.37
C GLN A 423 11.89 -24.74 9.92
N VAL A 424 11.14 -23.70 9.52
CA VAL A 424 10.53 -23.59 8.18
C VAL A 424 11.12 -22.46 7.34
N ALA A 425 12.01 -21.63 7.91
CA ALA A 425 12.54 -20.45 7.25
C ALA A 425 13.25 -20.77 5.92
N ASP A 426 14.09 -21.82 5.89
CA ASP A 426 14.81 -22.24 4.68
C ASP A 426 13.87 -22.82 3.62
N ASP A 427 12.78 -23.47 4.03
CA ASP A 427 11.78 -24.03 3.10
C ASP A 427 10.92 -22.91 2.49
N ILE A 428 10.54 -21.89 3.27
CA ILE A 428 9.90 -20.67 2.75
C ILE A 428 10.80 -20.00 1.71
N VAL A 429 12.09 -19.83 2.01
CA VAL A 429 13.07 -19.25 1.06
C VAL A 429 13.17 -20.10 -0.21
N ARG A 430 13.20 -21.43 -0.09
CA ARG A 430 13.26 -22.33 -1.25
C ARG A 430 12.00 -22.24 -2.12
N ASP A 431 10.83 -22.22 -1.49
CA ASP A 431 9.55 -22.12 -2.19
C ASP A 431 9.41 -20.77 -2.91
N LEU A 432 9.75 -19.66 -2.26
CA LEU A 432 9.77 -18.33 -2.88
C LEU A 432 10.73 -18.29 -4.09
N ARG A 433 11.94 -18.84 -3.97
CA ARG A 433 12.88 -18.96 -5.10
C ARG A 433 12.30 -19.76 -6.26
N SER A 434 11.60 -20.86 -5.96
CA SER A 434 10.96 -21.70 -6.99
C SER A 434 9.87 -20.96 -7.77
N ARG A 435 9.33 -19.87 -7.19
CA ARG A 435 8.35 -18.98 -7.81
C ARG A 435 8.98 -17.74 -8.48
N GLY A 436 10.31 -17.67 -8.60
CA GLY A 436 11.01 -16.60 -9.30
C GLY A 436 11.34 -15.37 -8.43
N TYR A 437 11.18 -15.47 -7.11
CA TYR A 437 11.59 -14.42 -6.19
C TYR A 437 13.08 -14.55 -5.81
N SER A 438 13.62 -13.47 -5.23
CA SER A 438 15.00 -13.39 -4.70
C SER A 438 15.00 -13.25 -3.18
N PRO A 439 14.45 -14.21 -2.42
CA PRO A 439 14.32 -14.09 -0.98
C PRO A 439 15.64 -14.25 -0.23
N SER A 440 15.71 -13.60 0.93
CA SER A 440 16.82 -13.71 1.87
C SER A 440 16.31 -13.65 3.32
N ILE A 441 16.99 -14.38 4.20
CA ILE A 441 16.88 -14.16 5.64
C ILE A 441 17.67 -12.88 5.94
N ILE A 442 16.97 -11.88 6.47
CA ILE A 442 17.51 -10.55 6.71
C ILE A 442 17.79 -10.28 8.18
N GLY A 443 17.36 -11.16 9.09
CA GLY A 443 17.54 -11.00 10.51
C GLY A 443 16.75 -11.99 11.34
N GLU A 444 16.56 -11.68 12.62
CA GLU A 444 15.83 -12.51 13.57
C GLU A 444 15.20 -11.71 14.72
N VAL A 445 14.21 -12.31 15.37
CA VAL A 445 13.65 -11.83 16.63
C VAL A 445 14.59 -12.23 17.76
N VAL A 446 15.10 -11.27 18.54
CA VAL A 446 16.12 -11.53 19.58
C VAL A 446 15.59 -11.43 21.01
N ALA A 447 14.48 -10.71 21.24
CA ALA A 447 13.88 -10.60 22.56
C ALA A 447 12.37 -10.32 22.48
N LYS A 448 11.65 -10.53 23.59
CA LYS A 448 10.22 -10.23 23.74
C LYS A 448 10.00 -9.28 24.92
N GLY A 449 8.98 -8.44 24.83
CA GLY A 449 8.56 -7.48 25.86
C GLY A 449 9.03 -6.05 25.64
N THR A 450 10.13 -5.84 24.90
CA THR A 450 10.65 -4.51 24.58
C THR A 450 10.61 -4.30 23.08
N PRO A 451 9.65 -3.52 22.55
CA PRO A 451 9.60 -3.19 21.12
C PRO A 451 10.83 -2.38 20.71
N LYS A 452 11.67 -2.93 19.84
CA LYS A 452 12.86 -2.23 19.32
C LYS A 452 13.35 -2.86 18.01
N VAL A 453 13.94 -2.05 17.14
CA VAL A 453 14.72 -2.55 16.00
C VAL A 453 16.22 -2.29 16.24
N ILE A 454 17.04 -3.25 15.83
CA ILE A 454 18.49 -3.12 15.75
C ILE A 454 18.84 -3.28 14.27
N ALA A 455 18.89 -2.16 13.54
CA ALA A 455 19.25 -2.14 12.13
C ALA A 455 20.77 -2.14 11.93
N PRO A 456 21.27 -2.60 10.77
CA PRO A 456 22.70 -2.53 10.47
C PRO A 456 23.11 -1.08 10.25
N ARG A 457 24.38 -0.75 10.56
CA ARG A 457 24.86 0.65 10.53
C ARG A 457 24.82 1.27 9.14
N ASP A 458 25.03 0.47 8.11
CA ASP A 458 25.02 0.90 6.71
C ASP A 458 23.63 1.37 6.24
N ILE A 459 22.56 1.11 6.99
CA ILE A 459 21.24 1.66 6.67
C ILE A 459 21.22 3.19 6.66
N SER A 460 22.14 3.84 7.38
CA SER A 460 22.28 5.30 7.39
C SER A 460 22.73 5.87 6.06
N TYR A 461 23.24 5.04 5.12
CA TYR A 461 23.53 5.47 3.76
C TYR A 461 22.28 5.62 2.89
N TYR A 462 21.13 5.14 3.35
CA TYR A 462 19.89 5.07 2.57
C TYR A 462 18.71 5.82 3.22
N ILE A 463 18.95 6.43 4.38
CA ILE A 463 17.94 7.15 5.15
C ILE A 463 18.58 8.42 5.68
N TYR A 464 18.01 9.56 5.32
CA TYR A 464 18.38 10.88 5.85
C TYR A 464 17.45 11.33 6.99
N ASP A 465 16.24 10.77 7.10
CA ASP A 465 15.32 11.08 8.19
C ASP A 465 15.85 10.60 9.56
N GLU A 466 16.32 11.54 10.38
CA GLU A 466 16.88 11.28 11.71
C GLU A 466 15.87 10.64 12.67
N ALA A 467 14.57 10.94 12.53
CA ALA A 467 13.54 10.34 13.38
C ALA A 467 13.40 8.85 13.07
N ILE A 468 13.42 8.49 11.78
CA ILE A 468 13.44 7.08 11.35
C ILE A 468 14.71 6.37 11.85
N LEU A 469 15.89 6.97 11.65
CA LEU A 469 17.17 6.36 12.10
C LEU A 469 17.22 6.11 13.61
N SER A 470 16.69 7.05 14.41
CA SER A 470 16.61 6.92 15.86
C SER A 470 15.77 5.71 16.27
N GLU A 471 14.58 5.54 15.67
CA GLU A 471 13.68 4.42 15.95
C GLU A 471 14.26 3.06 15.51
N LEU A 472 15.13 3.06 14.49
CA LEU A 472 15.84 1.86 14.00
C LEU A 472 17.08 1.50 14.83
N GLY A 473 17.43 2.32 15.83
CA GLY A 473 18.64 2.13 16.63
C GLY A 473 19.93 2.34 15.83
N ALA A 474 19.85 3.05 14.69
CA ALA A 474 20.95 3.30 13.75
C ALA A 474 21.47 4.75 13.79
N GLY A 475 21.04 5.55 14.78
CA GLY A 475 21.49 6.93 14.95
C GLY A 475 22.91 7.05 15.52
N GLY A 476 23.78 7.76 14.79
CA GLY A 476 25.07 8.28 15.26
C GLY A 476 26.31 7.54 14.75
N ALA A 477 27.07 8.22 13.87
CA ALA A 477 28.53 8.12 13.85
C ALA A 477 29.11 9.14 14.83
#